data_AF-A0A812JAP7-F1
#
_entry.id   AF-A0A812JAP7-F1
#
_cell.length_a   1.000
_cell.length_b   1.000
_cell.length_c   1.000
_cell.angle_alpha   90.00
_cell.angle_beta   90.00
_cell.angle_gamma   90.00
#
_symmetry.space_group_name_H-M   'P 1'
#
loop_
_entity.id
_entity.type
_entity.pdbx_description
1 polymer ?
#
loop_
_entity_poly.entity_id
_entity_poly.type
_entity_poly.pdbx_seq_one_letter_code
_entity_poly.pdbx_strand_id
1 'polypeptide(L)'
;VQPLDAGAKCATFASSAEASNELHWMLTVTQPECKPDLEDSKVESRPEPVKGASFSFFDLHAALASCCTSKITKDEAMVHVPVLPALLGGKNKLQVMMSEKRKNIEAITERYPKPEDGQHPYFALNASERISAGATLFRSSSADIVSSPWTDLGDLDKAEFFWAAYTKLDDFYALAEDWLVEMETTIVDGKKRFLKRGKVRFLSQAWHVPPQWEELMGEGSYAEAKAAEICCVAKDIAARELGSTTRWREVQFWVDKCCIPQGDRELCSWCVNLLEEYIVFCDGLVVLTTWTYFTRLWCVYEWACFLLVHDPMNIEICADPFVRGSTLPLYLDAIGNFKLSSCQCYREEDRQILHDKVSTYYKSTELFEKFLKFTAIALFARCTAQRRSAKAVSALAPWQQLAERQGFPGLAGQISEMMGLLPVWRESAVASATGGGTSDVQSAVLHQVETWFEEQMVPLILLMRKEAASEEGLKNIQDLREAASEVTVLDFEYGACLHEEVI
;
A
#
# COMPACT_ATOMS: atom_id res chain seq x y z
N VAL A 1 -27.55 -18.48 58.44
CA VAL A 1 -28.73 -18.29 57.57
C VAL A 1 -28.65 -16.88 57.01
N GLN A 2 -28.56 -16.78 55.67
CA GLN A 2 -28.61 -15.57 54.83
C GLN A 2 -27.36 -14.67 54.73
N PRO A 3 -27.14 -14.02 53.57
CA PRO A 3 -25.99 -14.34 52.71
C PRO A 3 -25.03 -13.17 52.43
N LEU A 4 -23.85 -13.54 51.91
CA LEU A 4 -22.85 -12.65 51.30
C LEU A 4 -23.35 -12.13 49.94
N ASP A 5 -23.41 -10.82 49.83
CA ASP A 5 -23.78 -10.10 48.61
C ASP A 5 -22.49 -9.75 47.82
N ALA A 6 -22.34 -10.35 46.64
CA ALA A 6 -21.24 -10.10 45.71
C ALA A 6 -21.67 -9.00 44.73
N GLY A 7 -21.47 -7.75 45.11
CA GLY A 7 -21.65 -6.60 44.23
C GLY A 7 -20.38 -6.30 43.43
N ALA A 8 -20.18 -6.98 42.30
CA ALA A 8 -19.20 -6.56 41.30
C ALA A 8 -19.76 -5.34 40.56
N LYS A 9 -19.21 -4.15 40.84
CA LYS A 9 -19.49 -2.93 40.07
C LYS A 9 -18.82 -3.04 38.70
N CYS A 10 -19.62 -3.19 37.65
CA CYS A 10 -19.20 -2.98 36.27
C CYS A 10 -18.92 -1.48 36.10
N ALA A 11 -17.65 -1.11 35.92
CA ALA A 11 -17.26 0.25 35.60
C ALA A 11 -17.56 0.49 34.12
N THR A 12 -18.60 1.27 33.84
CA THR A 12 -18.84 1.90 32.54
C THR A 12 -17.72 2.91 32.29
N PHE A 13 -16.74 2.54 31.45
CA PHE A 13 -15.79 3.49 30.90
C PHE A 13 -16.43 4.20 29.71
N ALA A 14 -16.57 5.51 29.85
CA ALA A 14 -17.03 6.41 28.82
C ALA A 14 -15.94 6.59 27.74
N SER A 15 -16.35 6.31 26.50
CA SER A 15 -15.97 6.95 25.23
C SER A 15 -15.08 8.21 25.33
N SER A 16 -13.80 8.07 24.95
CA SER A 16 -13.06 8.99 24.07
C SER A 16 -11.63 8.47 23.79
N ALA A 17 -11.49 7.56 22.83
CA ALA A 17 -10.18 7.14 22.33
C ALA A 17 -10.29 6.72 20.85
N GLU A 18 -10.75 7.65 20.01
CA GLU A 18 -10.70 7.51 18.56
C GLU A 18 -9.79 8.61 17.99
N ALA A 19 -8.48 8.34 17.97
CA ALA A 19 -7.54 8.95 17.01
C ALA A 19 -6.12 8.39 17.17
N SER A 20 -5.62 7.80 16.09
CA SER A 20 -4.21 7.54 15.74
C SER A 20 -3.51 6.31 16.36
N ASN A 21 -3.25 5.32 15.50
CA ASN A 21 -2.25 4.25 15.61
C ASN A 21 -1.94 3.79 17.05
N GLU A 22 -2.90 3.01 17.55
CA GLU A 22 -2.86 2.00 18.60
C GLU A 22 -1.63 2.01 19.51
N LEU A 23 -1.87 2.44 20.75
CA LEU A 23 -1.01 2.19 21.90
C LEU A 23 -0.43 0.77 21.83
N HIS A 24 0.90 0.65 21.85
CA HIS A 24 1.52 -0.58 22.33
C HIS A 24 1.00 -0.83 23.74
N TRP A 25 0.01 -1.71 23.88
CA TRP A 25 -0.47 -2.17 25.16
C TRP A 25 0.68 -2.90 25.85
N MET A 26 1.32 -2.27 26.85
CA MET A 26 2.08 -3.02 27.84
C MET A 26 1.08 -3.68 28.79
N LEU A 27 0.65 -4.89 28.46
CA LEU A 27 -0.12 -5.72 29.37
C LEU A 27 0.80 -6.16 30.51
N THR A 28 0.73 -5.47 31.66
CA THR A 28 1.38 -5.95 32.89
C THR A 28 0.46 -6.98 33.51
N VAL A 29 0.72 -8.27 33.26
CA VAL A 29 0.01 -9.36 33.95
C VAL A 29 0.54 -9.43 35.38
N THR A 30 -0.13 -8.74 36.31
CA THR A 30 0.06 -8.99 37.73
C THR A 30 -0.62 -10.30 38.08
N GLN A 31 0.17 -11.33 38.42
CA GLN A 31 -0.39 -12.51 39.06
C GLN A 31 -1.08 -12.08 40.37
N PRO A 32 -2.31 -12.55 40.65
CA PRO A 32 -2.87 -12.39 41.97
C PRO A 32 -1.93 -13.03 42.98
N GLU A 33 -1.62 -12.33 44.08
CA GLU A 33 -0.82 -12.87 45.18
C GLU A 33 -1.48 -14.17 45.66
N CYS A 34 -0.90 -15.31 45.30
CA CYS A 34 -1.26 -16.59 45.92
C CYS A 34 -0.87 -16.50 47.39
N LYS A 35 -1.88 -16.48 48.26
CA LYS A 35 -1.68 -16.71 49.69
C LYS A 35 -0.98 -18.07 49.87
N PRO A 36 0.02 -18.18 50.75
CA PRO A 36 0.71 -19.43 50.98
C PRO A 36 -0.17 -20.33 51.85
N ASP A 37 -0.82 -21.30 51.23
CA ASP A 37 -1.33 -22.46 51.95
C ASP A 37 -0.40 -23.66 51.67
N LEU A 38 0.06 -24.26 52.76
CA LEU A 38 0.92 -25.43 52.80
C LEU A 38 0.26 -26.63 52.09
N GLU A 39 0.99 -27.33 51.23
CA GLU A 39 1.52 -28.68 51.51
C GLU A 39 2.21 -29.28 50.27
N ASP A 40 3.17 -30.17 50.55
CA ASP A 40 4.19 -30.73 49.68
C ASP A 40 3.68 -31.41 48.40
N SER A 41 4.19 -30.99 47.24
CA SER A 41 4.51 -31.91 46.15
C SER A 41 5.58 -31.32 45.22
N LYS A 42 6.56 -32.16 44.85
CA LYS A 42 7.62 -31.85 43.88
C LYS A 42 7.01 -31.46 42.53
N VAL A 43 7.18 -30.20 42.14
CA VAL A 43 6.85 -29.68 40.80
C VAL A 43 8.15 -29.33 40.08
N GLU A 44 8.32 -29.89 38.87
CA GLU A 44 9.41 -29.55 37.95
C GLU A 44 9.41 -28.07 37.62
N SER A 45 10.60 -27.46 37.66
CA SER A 45 10.82 -26.03 37.45
C SER A 45 10.36 -25.60 36.04
N ARG A 46 9.23 -24.91 35.96
CA ARG A 46 8.88 -24.09 34.79
C ARG A 46 9.74 -22.82 34.78
N PRO A 47 10.18 -22.35 33.60
CA PRO A 47 10.95 -21.11 33.50
C PRO A 47 10.10 -19.92 33.99
N GLU A 48 10.71 -19.07 34.82
CA GLU A 48 10.07 -17.84 35.29
C GLU A 48 9.74 -16.92 34.11
N PRO A 49 8.54 -16.30 34.08
CA PRO A 49 8.20 -15.34 33.04
C PRO A 49 9.04 -14.06 33.19
N VAL A 50 9.67 -13.65 32.09
CA VAL A 50 10.46 -12.42 32.00
C VAL A 50 9.53 -11.21 32.23
N LYS A 51 9.73 -10.49 33.34
CA LYS A 51 9.07 -9.19 33.58
C LYS A 51 9.51 -8.19 32.50
N GLY A 52 8.55 -7.63 31.76
CA GLY A 52 8.77 -6.52 30.80
C GLY A 52 8.75 -6.89 29.31
N ALA A 53 8.11 -8.00 28.92
CA ALA A 53 7.95 -8.32 27.49
C ALA A 53 7.00 -7.32 26.80
N SER A 54 7.50 -6.67 25.74
CA SER A 54 6.68 -5.86 24.83
C SER A 54 6.05 -6.78 23.77
N PHE A 55 4.72 -6.87 23.74
CA PHE A 55 3.99 -7.62 22.72
C PHE A 55 3.63 -6.68 21.55
N SER A 56 3.77 -7.15 20.31
CA SER A 56 3.09 -6.47 19.20
C SER A 56 1.58 -6.67 19.34
N PHE A 57 0.77 -5.83 18.70
CA PHE A 57 -0.69 -5.97 18.70
C PHE A 57 -1.13 -7.38 18.27
N PHE A 58 -0.44 -7.96 17.28
CA PHE A 58 -0.68 -9.33 16.81
C PHE A 58 -0.24 -10.40 17.82
N ASP A 59 0.88 -10.21 18.53
CA ASP A 59 1.30 -11.15 19.58
C ASP A 59 0.30 -11.13 20.75
N LEU A 60 -0.27 -9.96 21.06
CA LEU A 60 -1.34 -9.83 22.04
C LEU A 60 -2.62 -10.52 21.58
N HIS A 61 -3.01 -10.36 20.31
CA HIS A 61 -4.19 -11.02 19.76
C HIS A 61 -4.04 -12.54 19.73
N ALA A 62 -2.88 -13.06 19.32
CA ALA A 62 -2.56 -14.49 19.37
C ALA A 62 -2.57 -15.03 20.81
N ALA A 63 -2.02 -14.26 21.77
CA ALA A 63 -2.06 -14.62 23.19
C ALA A 63 -3.50 -14.64 23.74
N LEU A 64 -4.33 -13.65 23.40
CA LEU A 64 -5.73 -13.58 23.83
C LEU A 64 -6.60 -14.68 23.20
N ALA A 65 -6.40 -14.98 21.92
CA ALA A 65 -7.07 -16.09 21.23
C ALA A 65 -6.74 -17.44 21.89
N SER A 66 -5.48 -17.65 22.30
CA SER A 66 -5.05 -18.88 23.00
C SER A 66 -5.64 -19.03 24.41
N CYS A 67 -5.95 -17.93 25.09
CA CYS A 67 -6.55 -17.93 26.44
C CYS A 67 -8.07 -18.14 26.43
N CYS A 68 -8.72 -17.91 25.30
CA CYS A 68 -10.18 -17.99 25.14
C CYS A 68 -10.60 -19.19 24.28
N THR A 69 -10.02 -20.38 24.51
CA THR A 69 -10.49 -21.61 23.85
C THR A 69 -11.74 -22.17 24.53
N SER A 70 -12.88 -21.49 24.41
CA SER A 70 -14.14 -22.22 24.35
C SER A 70 -14.24 -22.76 22.92
N LYS A 71 -14.29 -24.08 22.78
CA LYS A 71 -14.50 -24.75 21.49
C LYS A 71 -15.83 -24.27 20.90
N ILE A 72 -15.78 -23.27 20.02
CA ILE A 72 -16.88 -22.99 19.11
C ILE A 72 -16.86 -24.14 18.11
N THR A 73 -17.82 -25.05 18.25
CA THR A 73 -18.13 -26.04 17.21
C THR A 73 -18.54 -25.26 15.97
N LYS A 74 -17.65 -25.19 14.97
CA LYS A 74 -18.00 -24.73 13.62
C LYS A 74 -18.95 -25.76 13.02
N ASP A 75 -20.25 -25.57 13.23
CA ASP A 75 -21.24 -26.16 12.34
C ASP A 75 -21.03 -25.49 10.97
N GLU A 76 -20.73 -26.30 9.95
CA GLU A 76 -20.58 -25.92 8.55
C GLU A 76 -21.94 -25.52 7.94
N ALA A 77 -22.60 -24.53 8.53
CA ALA A 77 -23.58 -23.76 7.78
C ALA A 77 -22.82 -22.98 6.72
N MET A 78 -22.98 -23.34 5.45
CA MET A 78 -22.64 -22.45 4.34
C MET A 78 -23.31 -21.10 4.60
N VAL A 79 -22.55 -20.15 5.15
CA VAL A 79 -22.95 -18.77 5.22
C VAL A 79 -23.04 -18.32 3.77
N HIS A 80 -24.26 -18.29 3.25
CA HIS A 80 -24.57 -17.55 2.04
C HIS A 80 -24.23 -16.09 2.34
N VAL A 81 -23.01 -15.69 2.03
CA VAL A 81 -22.62 -14.28 2.01
C VAL A 81 -23.62 -13.62 1.06
N PRO A 82 -24.43 -12.65 1.52
CA PRO A 82 -25.38 -11.98 0.67
C PRO A 82 -24.58 -11.36 -0.48
N VAL A 83 -24.80 -11.86 -1.70
CA VAL A 83 -24.34 -11.20 -2.92
C VAL A 83 -24.81 -9.77 -2.80
N LEU A 84 -23.87 -8.81 -2.76
CA LEU A 84 -24.16 -7.38 -2.60
C LEU A 84 -25.38 -7.03 -3.49
N PRO A 85 -26.59 -6.80 -2.91
CA PRO A 85 -27.83 -6.72 -3.69
C PRO A 85 -27.81 -5.58 -4.73
N ALA A 86 -26.92 -4.60 -4.54
CA ALA A 86 -26.67 -3.50 -5.45
C ALA A 86 -26.03 -3.90 -6.80
N LEU A 87 -25.38 -5.07 -6.92
CA LEU A 87 -24.66 -5.46 -8.14
C LEU A 87 -25.60 -5.93 -9.27
N LEU A 88 -26.81 -6.41 -8.96
CA LEU A 88 -27.70 -6.99 -9.98
C LEU A 88 -28.37 -5.95 -10.88
N GLY A 89 -28.59 -4.72 -10.40
CA GLY A 89 -29.04 -3.59 -11.23
C GLY A 89 -27.93 -2.96 -12.06
N GLY A 90 -26.67 -3.27 -11.76
CA GLY A 90 -25.49 -2.62 -12.35
C GLY A 90 -25.00 -3.23 -13.66
N LYS A 91 -25.41 -4.47 -14.01
CA LYS A 91 -24.84 -5.18 -15.17
C LYS A 91 -25.03 -4.43 -16.49
N ASN A 92 -26.19 -3.84 -16.71
CA ASN A 92 -26.45 -3.04 -17.91
C ASN A 92 -25.59 -1.76 -17.93
N LYS A 93 -25.46 -1.08 -16.78
CA LYS A 93 -24.63 0.13 -16.66
C LYS A 93 -23.16 -0.17 -16.94
N LEU A 94 -22.65 -1.29 -16.40
CA LEU A 94 -21.27 -1.74 -16.62
C LEU A 94 -21.02 -2.09 -18.09
N GLN A 95 -21.92 -2.82 -18.74
CA GLN A 95 -21.79 -3.14 -20.18
C GLN A 95 -21.81 -1.90 -21.07
N VAL A 96 -22.71 -0.94 -20.79
CA VAL A 96 -22.77 0.33 -21.52
C VAL A 96 -21.47 1.10 -21.37
N MET A 97 -20.98 1.22 -20.14
CA MET A 97 -19.71 1.88 -19.84
C MET A 97 -18.53 1.21 -20.55
N MET A 98 -18.38 -0.12 -20.48
CA MET A 98 -17.29 -0.83 -21.18
C MET A 98 -17.38 -0.66 -22.69
N SER A 99 -18.59 -0.68 -23.26
CA SER A 99 -18.82 -0.44 -24.69
C SER A 99 -18.41 0.98 -25.11
N GLU A 100 -18.70 1.97 -24.26
CA GLU A 100 -18.28 3.36 -24.47
C GLU A 100 -16.76 3.51 -24.42
N LYS A 101 -16.11 2.91 -23.41
CA LYS A 101 -14.64 2.92 -23.28
C LYS A 101 -13.97 2.29 -24.51
N ARG A 102 -14.48 1.15 -24.97
CA ARG A 102 -14.03 0.49 -26.20
C ARG A 102 -14.15 1.39 -27.42
N LYS A 103 -15.33 1.99 -27.64
CA LYS A 103 -15.56 2.91 -28.75
C LYS A 103 -14.58 4.09 -28.72
N ASN A 104 -14.28 4.63 -27.54
CA ASN A 104 -13.32 5.72 -27.39
C ASN A 104 -11.88 5.29 -27.72
N ILE A 105 -11.46 4.10 -27.31
CA ILE A 105 -10.15 3.53 -27.66
C ILE A 105 -10.05 3.22 -29.16
N GLU A 106 -11.11 2.66 -29.75
CA GLU A 106 -11.20 2.43 -31.20
C GLU A 106 -11.07 3.75 -31.97
N ALA A 107 -11.73 4.83 -31.52
CA ALA A 107 -11.63 6.14 -32.15
C ALA A 107 -10.22 6.75 -32.09
N ILE A 108 -9.45 6.48 -31.03
CA ILE A 108 -8.04 6.90 -30.93
C ILE A 108 -7.16 6.12 -31.91
N THR A 109 -7.48 4.83 -32.11
CA THR A 109 -6.62 3.89 -32.83
C THR A 109 -6.97 3.72 -34.31
N GLU A 110 -8.17 4.12 -34.75
CA GLU A 110 -8.66 4.01 -36.13
C GLU A 110 -7.74 4.68 -37.16
N ARG A 111 -6.95 5.67 -36.73
CA ARG A 111 -5.98 6.38 -37.58
C ARG A 111 -4.73 5.56 -37.91
N TYR A 112 -4.51 4.46 -37.21
CA TYR A 112 -3.31 3.63 -37.35
C TYR A 112 -3.64 2.33 -38.06
N PRO A 113 -2.89 1.95 -39.11
CA PRO A 113 -3.03 0.64 -39.71
C PRO A 113 -2.74 -0.42 -38.64
N LYS A 114 -3.52 -1.52 -38.66
CA LYS A 114 -3.23 -2.66 -37.78
C LYS A 114 -1.81 -3.14 -38.09
N PRO A 115 -0.92 -3.24 -37.09
CA PRO A 115 0.45 -3.69 -37.34
C PRO A 115 0.43 -5.10 -37.94
N GLU A 116 1.19 -5.29 -39.02
CA GLU A 116 1.21 -6.54 -39.81
C GLU A 116 1.73 -7.73 -38.98
N ASP A 117 2.57 -7.46 -37.97
CA ASP A 117 3.25 -8.47 -37.16
C ASP A 117 2.49 -8.88 -35.89
N GLY A 118 1.23 -8.47 -35.75
CA GLY A 118 0.44 -8.77 -34.55
C GLY A 118 0.90 -8.03 -33.29
N GLN A 119 1.73 -6.99 -33.43
CA GLN A 119 2.05 -6.09 -32.32
C GLN A 119 0.80 -5.40 -31.78
N HIS A 120 0.81 -5.02 -30.52
CA HIS A 120 -0.31 -4.30 -29.93
C HIS A 120 -0.39 -2.88 -30.54
N PRO A 121 -1.58 -2.36 -30.92
CA PRO A 121 -1.71 -1.02 -31.52
C PRO A 121 -1.16 0.11 -30.66
N TYR A 122 -1.05 -0.11 -29.34
CA TYR A 122 -0.40 0.78 -28.38
C TYR A 122 0.98 1.27 -28.84
N PHE A 123 1.80 0.39 -29.43
CA PHE A 123 3.17 0.74 -29.83
C PHE A 123 3.24 1.69 -31.02
N ALA A 124 2.13 1.90 -31.74
CA ALA A 124 2.04 2.88 -32.82
C ALA A 124 1.64 4.27 -32.33
N LEU A 125 1.14 4.39 -31.10
CA LEU A 125 0.64 5.66 -30.54
C LEU A 125 1.80 6.53 -30.06
N ASN A 126 1.68 7.84 -30.31
CA ASN A 126 2.59 8.81 -29.69
C ASN A 126 2.20 9.08 -28.22
N ALA A 127 3.03 9.82 -27.48
CA ALA A 127 2.81 10.10 -26.06
C ALA A 127 1.45 10.78 -25.77
N SER A 128 1.01 11.73 -26.62
CA SER A 128 -0.28 12.43 -26.45
C SER A 128 -1.47 11.49 -26.61
N GLU A 129 -1.43 10.60 -27.59
CA GLU A 129 -2.49 9.62 -27.83
C GLU A 129 -2.51 8.54 -26.75
N ARG A 130 -1.34 8.09 -26.30
CA ARG A 130 -1.20 7.17 -25.17
C ARG A 130 -1.81 7.77 -23.90
N ILE A 131 -1.47 9.01 -23.57
CA ILE A 131 -2.06 9.74 -22.44
C ILE A 131 -3.58 9.90 -22.62
N SER A 132 -4.08 10.18 -23.82
CA SER A 132 -5.53 10.29 -24.06
C SER A 132 -6.25 8.95 -23.87
N ALA A 133 -5.66 7.84 -24.33
CA ALA A 133 -6.17 6.49 -24.12
C ALA A 133 -6.11 6.11 -22.63
N GLY A 134 -5.00 6.42 -21.97
CA GLY A 134 -4.81 6.27 -20.54
C GLY A 134 -5.89 7.03 -19.76
N ALA A 135 -6.10 8.31 -20.06
CA ALA A 135 -7.10 9.14 -19.39
C ALA A 135 -8.52 8.62 -19.58
N THR A 136 -8.83 8.11 -20.78
CA THR A 136 -10.11 7.46 -21.08
C THR A 136 -10.34 6.24 -20.19
N LEU A 137 -9.31 5.45 -19.89
CA LEU A 137 -9.43 4.22 -19.11
C LEU A 137 -9.10 4.40 -17.61
N PHE A 138 -8.66 5.59 -17.21
CA PHE A 138 -8.20 5.84 -15.84
C PHE A 138 -9.38 5.95 -14.87
N ARG A 139 -9.36 5.10 -13.86
CA ARG A 139 -10.37 5.02 -12.81
C ARG A 139 -9.72 4.98 -11.44
N SER A 140 -10.48 5.29 -10.40
CA SER A 140 -10.05 5.12 -9.02
C SER A 140 -11.18 4.57 -8.16
N SER A 141 -10.82 3.98 -7.03
CA SER A 141 -11.73 3.54 -5.99
C SER A 141 -11.45 4.28 -4.70
N SER A 142 -12.50 4.59 -3.95
CA SER A 142 -12.38 5.11 -2.61
C SER A 142 -11.77 4.08 -1.65
N ALA A 143 -11.10 4.55 -0.60
CA ALA A 143 -10.41 3.71 0.36
C ALA A 143 -11.34 2.71 1.05
N ASP A 144 -12.59 3.07 1.31
CA ASP A 144 -13.58 2.21 1.99
C ASP A 144 -14.01 0.99 1.18
N ILE A 145 -13.74 0.96 -0.13
CA ILE A 145 -13.94 -0.23 -0.96
C ILE A 145 -12.86 -1.28 -0.69
N VAL A 146 -11.64 -0.85 -0.40
CA VAL A 146 -10.44 -1.71 -0.37
C VAL A 146 -9.84 -1.87 1.02
N SER A 147 -10.39 -1.19 2.03
CA SER A 147 -9.87 -1.16 3.39
C SER A 147 -10.98 -1.05 4.43
N SER A 148 -10.66 -1.51 5.65
CA SER A 148 -11.55 -1.45 6.80
C SER A 148 -10.72 -1.33 8.08
N PRO A 149 -11.13 -0.56 9.10
CA PRO A 149 -10.47 -0.59 10.39
C PRO A 149 -10.65 -1.96 11.07
N TRP A 150 -9.64 -2.41 11.82
CA TRP A 150 -9.70 -3.66 12.61
C TRP A 150 -10.88 -3.73 13.59
N THR A 151 -11.39 -2.57 14.01
CA THR A 151 -12.49 -2.46 14.97
C THR A 151 -13.87 -2.68 14.36
N ASP A 152 -13.99 -2.69 13.02
CA ASP A 152 -15.25 -2.91 12.32
C ASP A 152 -15.25 -4.26 11.62
N LEU A 153 -15.62 -5.31 12.36
CA LEU A 153 -15.65 -6.69 11.84
C LEU A 153 -16.57 -6.84 10.62
N GLY A 154 -17.67 -6.09 10.55
CA GLY A 154 -18.61 -6.19 9.45
C GLY A 154 -18.08 -5.60 8.15
N ASP A 155 -17.35 -4.48 8.22
CA ASP A 155 -16.64 -3.92 7.07
C ASP A 155 -15.37 -4.71 6.74
N LEU A 156 -14.74 -5.33 7.75
CA LEU A 156 -13.57 -6.18 7.57
C LEU A 156 -13.90 -7.44 6.76
N ASP A 157 -15.05 -8.09 7.00
CA ASP A 157 -15.54 -9.21 6.19
C ASP A 157 -15.71 -8.83 4.70
N LYS A 158 -16.19 -7.60 4.43
CA LYS A 158 -16.33 -7.09 3.05
C LYS A 158 -14.98 -6.85 2.39
N ALA A 159 -14.06 -6.24 3.13
CA ALA A 159 -12.70 -6.02 2.64
C ALA A 159 -11.95 -7.35 2.47
N GLU A 160 -12.20 -8.33 3.34
CA GLU A 160 -11.68 -9.69 3.15
C GLU A 160 -12.15 -10.26 1.81
N PHE A 161 -13.43 -10.15 1.48
CA PHE A 161 -13.93 -10.58 0.17
C PHE A 161 -13.23 -9.88 -1.00
N PHE A 162 -12.90 -8.58 -0.85
CA PHE A 162 -12.08 -7.87 -1.84
C PHE A 162 -10.68 -8.49 -1.99
N TRP A 163 -10.04 -8.92 -0.90
CA TRP A 163 -8.67 -9.42 -0.90
C TRP A 163 -8.51 -10.95 -1.09
N ALA A 164 -9.53 -11.76 -0.77
CA ALA A 164 -9.44 -13.22 -0.62
C ALA A 164 -9.31 -14.01 -1.93
N ALA A 165 -9.78 -13.49 -3.07
CA ALA A 165 -9.59 -14.16 -4.36
C ALA A 165 -9.66 -13.20 -5.56
N TYR A 166 -8.81 -13.46 -6.56
CA TYR A 166 -8.82 -12.79 -7.86
C TYR A 166 -9.92 -13.37 -8.77
N THR A 167 -11.16 -13.38 -8.27
CA THR A 167 -12.37 -13.85 -8.98
C THR A 167 -13.43 -12.75 -8.97
N LYS A 168 -14.41 -12.83 -9.89
CA LYS A 168 -15.50 -11.83 -10.03
C LYS A 168 -15.00 -10.40 -10.29
N LEU A 169 -14.04 -10.29 -11.19
CA LEU A 169 -13.20 -9.11 -11.36
C LEU A 169 -13.98 -7.90 -11.91
N ASP A 170 -14.97 -8.15 -12.77
CA ASP A 170 -15.79 -7.08 -13.36
C ASP A 170 -16.73 -6.42 -12.35
N ASP A 171 -17.13 -7.13 -11.29
CA ASP A 171 -18.00 -6.56 -10.25
C ASP A 171 -17.27 -5.44 -9.50
N PHE A 172 -15.95 -5.56 -9.30
CA PHE A 172 -15.14 -4.52 -8.66
C PHE A 172 -14.84 -3.34 -9.59
N TYR A 173 -14.74 -3.59 -10.90
CA TYR A 173 -14.60 -2.51 -11.88
C TYR A 173 -15.79 -1.56 -11.86
N ALA A 174 -16.99 -2.08 -11.58
CA ALA A 174 -18.21 -1.27 -11.43
C ALA A 174 -18.19 -0.35 -10.20
N LEU A 175 -17.33 -0.62 -9.20
CA LEU A 175 -17.19 0.18 -7.99
C LEU A 175 -16.19 1.32 -8.14
N ALA A 176 -15.27 1.23 -9.10
CA ALA A 176 -14.39 2.35 -9.43
C ALA A 176 -15.15 3.43 -10.20
N GLU A 177 -14.66 4.66 -10.16
CA GLU A 177 -15.20 5.80 -10.90
C GLU A 177 -14.20 6.34 -11.90
N ASP A 178 -14.70 6.95 -12.98
CA ASP A 178 -13.86 7.71 -13.89
C ASP A 178 -13.31 8.93 -13.17
N TRP A 179 -12.00 8.98 -13.00
CA TRP A 179 -11.35 10.04 -12.22
C TRP A 179 -10.86 11.21 -13.07
N LEU A 180 -10.71 10.96 -14.37
CA LEU A 180 -10.43 11.94 -15.41
C LEU A 180 -11.71 12.11 -16.24
N VAL A 181 -12.37 13.25 -16.09
CA VAL A 181 -13.66 13.54 -16.76
C VAL A 181 -13.43 14.41 -17.98
N GLU A 182 -13.86 13.95 -19.16
CA GLU A 182 -13.78 14.73 -20.39
C GLU A 182 -14.64 16.00 -20.29
N MET A 183 -14.06 17.16 -20.61
CA MET A 183 -14.78 18.44 -20.59
C MET A 183 -15.46 18.71 -21.94
N GLU A 184 -16.79 18.72 -21.98
CA GLU A 184 -17.57 18.94 -23.22
C GLU A 184 -17.27 20.28 -23.92
N THR A 185 -16.89 21.31 -23.15
CA THR A 185 -16.79 22.69 -23.64
C THR A 185 -15.41 23.08 -24.17
N THR A 186 -14.44 22.16 -24.21
CA THR A 186 -13.03 22.52 -24.43
C THR A 186 -12.32 21.63 -25.45
N ILE A 187 -12.94 21.43 -26.63
CA ILE A 187 -12.16 21.04 -27.83
C ILE A 187 -11.46 22.30 -28.35
N VAL A 188 -10.29 22.60 -27.79
CA VAL A 188 -9.38 23.62 -28.34
C VAL A 188 -8.40 22.89 -29.25
N ASP A 189 -8.35 23.26 -30.52
CA ASP A 189 -7.46 22.66 -31.53
C ASP A 189 -7.64 21.15 -31.76
N GLY A 190 -8.85 20.62 -31.53
CA GLY A 190 -9.14 19.20 -31.74
C GLY A 190 -8.56 18.25 -30.69
N LYS A 191 -7.96 18.78 -29.61
CA LYS A 191 -7.45 17.99 -28.48
C LYS A 191 -8.52 17.86 -27.39
N LYS A 192 -8.70 16.64 -26.86
CA LYS A 192 -9.53 16.39 -25.68
C LYS A 192 -8.83 16.91 -24.42
N ARG A 193 -9.59 17.53 -23.52
CA ARG A 193 -9.13 17.91 -22.18
C ARG A 193 -9.94 17.17 -21.12
N PHE A 194 -9.25 16.81 -20.04
CA PHE A 194 -9.82 16.07 -18.93
C PHE A 194 -9.64 16.87 -17.64
N LEU A 195 -10.67 16.89 -16.82
CA LEU A 195 -10.62 17.40 -15.45
C LEU A 195 -10.23 16.26 -14.51
N LYS A 196 -9.16 16.46 -13.72
CA LYS A 196 -8.80 15.55 -12.62
C LYS A 196 -9.62 15.91 -11.39
N ARG A 197 -10.33 14.92 -10.82
CA ARG A 197 -11.23 15.14 -9.67
C ARG A 197 -10.51 15.34 -8.33
N GLY A 198 -9.22 15.05 -8.27
CA GLY A 198 -8.40 15.15 -7.06
C GLY A 198 -7.23 14.18 -7.09
N LYS A 199 -6.60 13.97 -5.94
CA LYS A 199 -5.42 13.12 -5.84
C LYS A 199 -5.75 11.63 -5.83
N VAL A 200 -4.91 10.81 -6.47
CA VAL A 200 -5.03 9.34 -6.52
C VAL A 200 -3.70 8.71 -6.14
N ARG A 201 -3.75 7.63 -5.37
CA ARG A 201 -2.58 6.81 -5.05
C ARG A 201 -2.59 5.52 -5.84
N PHE A 202 -1.48 5.22 -6.51
CA PHE A 202 -1.28 3.90 -7.09
C PHE A 202 -1.07 2.90 -5.95
N LEU A 203 -1.82 1.80 -5.92
CA LEU A 203 -1.67 0.75 -4.92
C LEU A 203 -0.99 -0.47 -5.53
N SER A 204 0.29 -0.68 -5.20
CA SER A 204 1.04 -1.86 -5.63
C SER A 204 1.10 -2.90 -4.51
N GLN A 205 0.78 -4.16 -4.81
CA GLN A 205 0.67 -5.21 -3.80
C GLN A 205 0.71 -6.63 -4.41
N ALA A 206 1.02 -7.63 -3.57
CA ALA A 206 0.98 -9.03 -3.93
C ALA A 206 -0.36 -9.69 -3.55
N TRP A 207 -1.04 -10.29 -4.53
CA TRP A 207 -2.34 -10.93 -4.33
C TRP A 207 -2.29 -12.26 -3.55
N HIS A 208 -1.21 -13.03 -3.67
CA HIS A 208 -1.14 -14.35 -3.04
C HIS A 208 -0.75 -14.26 -1.56
N VAL A 209 -1.40 -15.11 -0.76
CA VAL A 209 -0.99 -15.36 0.63
C VAL A 209 0.46 -15.83 0.63
N PRO A 210 1.36 -15.18 1.40
CA PRO A 210 2.73 -15.62 1.52
C PRO A 210 2.81 -17.08 2.01
N PRO A 211 3.78 -17.88 1.54
CA PRO A 211 4.00 -19.21 2.09
C PRO A 211 4.29 -19.09 3.58
N GLN A 212 3.81 -20.08 4.35
CA GLN A 212 3.99 -20.13 5.82
C GLN A 212 3.37 -18.94 6.57
N TRP A 213 2.38 -18.26 5.98
CA TRP A 213 1.69 -17.14 6.64
C TRP A 213 1.24 -17.47 8.06
N GLU A 214 0.48 -18.55 8.26
CA GLU A 214 -0.06 -18.94 9.57
C GLU A 214 1.06 -19.26 10.59
N GLU A 215 2.13 -19.92 10.16
CA GLU A 215 3.29 -20.24 11.00
C GLU A 215 4.03 -18.98 11.46
N LEU A 216 4.22 -18.01 10.56
CA LEU A 216 5.04 -16.82 10.80
C LEU A 216 4.26 -15.66 11.43
N MET A 217 2.96 -15.57 11.14
CA MET A 217 2.09 -14.45 11.50
C MET A 217 1.06 -14.81 12.57
N GLY A 218 0.86 -16.10 12.84
CA GLY A 218 -0.17 -16.64 13.72
C GLY A 218 -1.50 -16.85 13.01
N GLU A 219 -2.52 -17.24 13.79
CA GLU A 219 -3.90 -17.32 13.32
C GLU A 219 -4.40 -15.91 12.94
N GLY A 220 -4.73 -15.71 11.66
CA GLY A 220 -5.27 -14.44 11.16
C GLY A 220 -5.33 -14.41 9.63
N SER A 221 -6.30 -13.69 9.08
CA SER A 221 -6.45 -13.62 7.62
C SER A 221 -5.44 -12.64 7.02
N TYR A 222 -4.75 -13.08 5.96
CA TYR A 222 -3.88 -12.20 5.18
C TYR A 222 -4.67 -11.03 4.58
N ALA A 223 -5.91 -11.30 4.16
CA ALA A 223 -6.80 -10.33 3.56
C ALA A 223 -7.20 -9.21 4.54
N GLU A 224 -7.54 -9.57 5.78
CA GLU A 224 -7.83 -8.61 6.85
C GLU A 224 -6.61 -7.74 7.18
N ALA A 225 -5.42 -8.35 7.26
CA ALA A 225 -4.17 -7.63 7.51
C ALA A 225 -3.88 -6.57 6.45
N LYS A 226 -4.17 -6.88 5.19
CA LYS A 226 -4.06 -5.92 4.08
C LYS A 226 -5.10 -4.81 4.20
N ALA A 227 -6.37 -5.16 4.39
CA ALA A 227 -7.45 -4.21 4.49
C ALA A 227 -7.18 -3.17 5.58
N ALA A 228 -6.74 -3.61 6.75
CA ALA A 228 -6.52 -2.71 7.86
C ALA A 228 -5.27 -1.85 7.71
N GLU A 229 -4.19 -2.39 7.14
CA GLU A 229 -3.00 -1.61 6.84
C GLU A 229 -3.30 -0.49 5.82
N ILE A 230 -4.11 -0.79 4.80
CA ILE A 230 -4.56 0.23 3.84
C ILE A 230 -5.46 1.27 4.51
N CYS A 231 -6.27 0.89 5.50
CA CYS A 231 -7.06 1.85 6.28
C CYS A 231 -6.16 2.80 7.08
N CYS A 232 -5.09 2.27 7.69
CA CYS A 232 -4.10 3.06 8.42
C CYS A 232 -3.43 4.11 7.52
N VAL A 233 -2.87 3.69 6.37
CA VAL A 233 -2.22 4.64 5.45
C VAL A 233 -3.22 5.63 4.85
N ALA A 234 -4.47 5.22 4.59
CA ALA A 234 -5.51 6.14 4.13
C ALA A 234 -5.85 7.21 5.18
N LYS A 235 -5.86 6.86 6.47
CA LYS A 235 -6.02 7.84 7.56
C LYS A 235 -4.85 8.82 7.63
N ASP A 236 -3.62 8.34 7.45
CA ASP A 236 -2.43 9.19 7.45
C ASP A 236 -2.40 10.13 6.24
N ILE A 237 -2.78 9.64 5.04
CA ILE A 237 -2.97 10.47 3.85
C ILE A 237 -4.08 11.51 4.08
N ALA A 238 -5.24 11.11 4.61
CA ALA A 238 -6.34 12.04 4.86
C ALA A 238 -6.00 13.09 5.92
N ALA A 239 -5.22 12.74 6.94
CA ALA A 239 -4.72 13.72 7.91
C ALA A 239 -3.86 14.79 7.23
N ARG A 240 -2.91 14.38 6.38
CA ARG A 240 -1.98 15.29 5.70
C ARG A 240 -2.64 16.10 4.59
N GLU A 241 -3.50 15.49 3.80
CA GLU A 241 -4.03 16.10 2.56
C GLU A 241 -5.45 16.65 2.72
N LEU A 242 -6.27 16.07 3.59
CA LEU A 242 -7.67 16.43 3.78
C LEU A 242 -7.93 17.09 5.15
N GLY A 243 -6.88 17.26 5.96
CA GLY A 243 -6.91 17.89 7.28
C GLY A 243 -7.58 17.07 8.38
N SER A 244 -7.97 15.81 8.12
CA SER A 244 -8.62 14.96 9.11
C SER A 244 -8.48 13.47 8.80
N THR A 245 -8.14 12.67 9.82
CA THR A 245 -8.13 11.20 9.74
C THR A 245 -9.52 10.61 9.50
N THR A 246 -10.60 11.30 9.86
CA THR A 246 -11.98 10.81 9.68
C THR A 246 -12.43 10.79 8.22
N ARG A 247 -11.74 11.56 7.37
CA ARG A 247 -12.00 11.65 5.92
C ARG A 247 -11.26 10.59 5.10
N TRP A 248 -10.71 9.57 5.76
CA TRP A 248 -9.93 8.51 5.09
C TRP A 248 -10.70 7.81 3.97
N ARG A 249 -12.03 7.70 4.06
CA ARG A 249 -12.88 7.13 3.01
C ARG A 249 -12.85 7.92 1.70
N GLU A 250 -12.50 9.20 1.75
CA GLU A 250 -12.40 10.06 0.56
C GLU A 250 -11.07 9.87 -0.19
N VAL A 251 -10.06 9.24 0.42
CA VAL A 251 -8.79 8.92 -0.23
C VAL A 251 -9.04 7.96 -1.39
N GLN A 252 -8.44 8.25 -2.53
CA GLN A 252 -8.60 7.47 -3.75
C GLN A 252 -7.38 6.62 -4.05
N PHE A 253 -7.63 5.38 -4.46
CA PHE A 253 -6.63 4.45 -4.92
C PHE A 253 -6.90 4.01 -6.35
N TRP A 254 -5.86 3.97 -7.17
CA TRP A 254 -5.84 3.16 -8.37
C TRP A 254 -5.39 1.75 -7.97
N VAL A 255 -6.26 0.77 -8.13
CA VAL A 255 -6.01 -0.64 -7.80
C VAL A 255 -6.34 -1.48 -9.02
N ASP A 256 -5.40 -2.31 -9.49
CA ASP A 256 -5.54 -3.14 -10.70
C ASP A 256 -6.88 -3.91 -10.76
N LYS A 257 -7.30 -4.51 -9.64
CA LYS A 257 -8.57 -5.26 -9.56
C LYS A 257 -9.82 -4.40 -9.75
N CYS A 258 -9.79 -3.13 -9.37
CA CYS A 258 -10.91 -2.20 -9.56
C CYS A 258 -10.79 -1.36 -10.85
N CYS A 259 -9.58 -1.18 -11.36
CA CYS A 259 -9.30 -0.19 -12.41
C CYS A 259 -9.02 -0.83 -13.76
N ILE A 260 -8.88 -2.16 -13.83
CA ILE A 260 -8.73 -2.92 -15.07
C ILE A 260 -9.99 -3.77 -15.30
N PRO A 261 -10.63 -3.71 -16.48
CA PRO A 261 -11.81 -4.51 -16.79
C PRO A 261 -11.38 -5.93 -17.21
N GLN A 262 -11.12 -6.80 -16.23
CA GLN A 262 -10.43 -8.06 -16.47
C GLN A 262 -11.26 -9.12 -17.23
N GLY A 263 -12.58 -9.00 -17.25
CA GLY A 263 -13.46 -9.83 -18.07
C GLY A 263 -13.47 -9.46 -19.56
N ASP A 264 -12.98 -8.27 -19.91
CA ASP A 264 -12.77 -7.85 -21.30
C ASP A 264 -11.29 -7.97 -21.66
N ARG A 265 -10.94 -9.04 -22.39
CA ARG A 265 -9.53 -9.33 -22.75
C ARG A 265 -8.87 -8.21 -23.54
N GLU A 266 -9.62 -7.50 -24.38
CA GLU A 266 -9.05 -6.47 -25.24
C GLU A 266 -8.79 -5.19 -24.45
N LEU A 267 -9.77 -4.73 -23.66
CA LEU A 267 -9.56 -3.59 -22.78
C LEU A 267 -8.51 -3.88 -21.69
N CYS A 268 -8.50 -5.10 -21.14
CA CYS A 268 -7.46 -5.54 -20.21
C CYS A 268 -6.06 -5.46 -20.85
N SER A 269 -5.90 -5.92 -22.10
CA SER A 269 -4.65 -5.77 -22.85
C SER A 269 -4.24 -4.30 -23.03
N TRP A 270 -5.19 -3.41 -23.32
CA TRP A 270 -4.93 -1.97 -23.35
C TRP A 270 -4.43 -1.44 -22.02
N CYS A 271 -5.14 -1.75 -20.92
CA CYS A 271 -4.76 -1.30 -19.58
C CYS A 271 -3.36 -1.79 -19.17
N VAL A 272 -3.02 -3.04 -19.48
CA VAL A 272 -1.70 -3.63 -19.19
C VAL A 272 -0.58 -2.88 -19.92
N ASN A 273 -0.82 -2.49 -21.18
CA ASN A 273 0.15 -1.73 -21.94
C ASN A 273 0.23 -0.25 -21.48
N LEU A 274 -0.85 0.32 -20.96
CA LEU A 274 -0.97 1.71 -20.50
C LEU A 274 -0.51 1.97 -19.04
N LEU A 275 0.25 1.05 -18.43
CA LEU A 275 0.60 1.15 -17.02
C LEU A 275 1.40 2.43 -16.69
N GLU A 276 2.32 2.83 -17.55
CA GLU A 276 3.15 4.02 -17.35
C GLU A 276 2.30 5.30 -17.34
N GLU A 277 1.28 5.37 -18.18
CA GLU A 277 0.31 6.47 -18.22
C GLU A 277 -0.48 6.54 -16.92
N TYR A 278 -0.95 5.40 -16.41
CA TYR A 278 -1.66 5.38 -15.13
C TYR A 278 -0.77 5.83 -13.97
N ILE A 279 0.50 5.42 -13.99
CA ILE A 279 1.50 5.90 -13.03
C ILE A 279 1.66 7.42 -13.14
N VAL A 280 1.76 7.98 -14.35
CA VAL A 280 1.85 9.43 -14.57
C VAL A 280 0.65 10.19 -13.99
N PHE A 281 -0.56 9.62 -14.05
CA PHE A 281 -1.75 10.26 -13.48
C PHE A 281 -1.85 10.17 -11.95
N CYS A 282 -1.16 9.23 -11.31
CA CYS A 282 -1.16 9.07 -9.86
C CYS A 282 -0.24 10.08 -9.17
N ASP A 283 -0.59 10.50 -7.96
CA ASP A 283 0.16 11.50 -7.17
C ASP A 283 1.10 10.88 -6.14
N GLY A 284 0.94 9.58 -5.88
CA GLY A 284 1.76 8.82 -4.95
C GLY A 284 1.61 7.32 -5.17
N LEU A 285 2.52 6.56 -4.58
CA LEU A 285 2.52 5.10 -4.58
C LEU A 285 2.38 4.62 -3.15
N VAL A 286 1.40 3.76 -2.90
CA VAL A 286 1.30 2.98 -1.69
C VAL A 286 1.74 1.56 -2.04
N VAL A 287 2.74 1.05 -1.32
CA VAL A 287 3.25 -0.30 -1.51
C VAL A 287 2.92 -1.16 -0.31
N LEU A 288 1.99 -2.10 -0.49
CA LEU A 288 1.65 -3.09 0.52
C LEU A 288 2.59 -4.28 0.40
N THR A 289 3.64 -4.26 1.21
CA THR A 289 4.79 -5.16 1.02
C THR A 289 4.77 -6.31 2.01
N THR A 290 4.57 -7.52 1.49
CA THR A 290 4.95 -8.77 2.19
C THR A 290 6.34 -9.22 1.75
N TRP A 291 6.94 -10.20 2.44
CA TRP A 291 8.23 -10.77 2.02
C TRP A 291 8.19 -11.45 0.64
N THR A 292 7.00 -11.74 0.11
CA THR A 292 6.80 -12.23 -1.27
C THR A 292 6.55 -11.13 -2.31
N TYR A 293 6.51 -9.86 -1.92
CA TYR A 293 6.29 -8.75 -2.87
C TYR A 293 7.35 -8.76 -3.98
N PHE A 294 8.62 -8.92 -3.61
CA PHE A 294 9.76 -8.94 -4.53
C PHE A 294 9.83 -10.19 -5.42
N THR A 295 8.97 -11.18 -5.22
CA THR A 295 8.89 -12.34 -6.10
C THR A 295 7.93 -12.11 -7.26
N ARG A 296 7.23 -10.97 -7.34
CA ARG A 296 6.21 -10.69 -8.36
C ARG A 296 6.71 -9.67 -9.38
N LEU A 297 6.73 -10.06 -10.66
CA LEU A 297 7.35 -9.25 -11.72
C LEU A 297 6.63 -7.90 -11.94
N TRP A 298 5.29 -7.92 -11.96
CA TRP A 298 4.47 -6.71 -12.04
C TRP A 298 4.75 -5.75 -10.88
N CYS A 299 4.73 -6.25 -9.64
CA CYS A 299 4.94 -5.42 -8.44
C CYS A 299 6.29 -4.68 -8.48
N VAL A 300 7.38 -5.39 -8.77
CA VAL A 300 8.70 -4.76 -8.82
C VAL A 300 8.87 -3.83 -10.01
N TYR A 301 8.18 -4.09 -11.12
CA TYR A 301 8.14 -3.19 -12.26
C TYR A 301 7.38 -1.89 -11.93
N GLU A 302 6.19 -1.99 -11.33
CA GLU A 302 5.38 -0.85 -10.87
C GLU A 302 6.18 0.06 -9.93
N TRP A 303 6.86 -0.51 -8.93
CA TRP A 303 7.73 0.22 -8.02
C TRP A 303 8.81 1.01 -8.75
N ALA A 304 9.58 0.31 -9.59
CA ALA A 304 10.72 0.91 -10.28
C ALA A 304 10.25 1.98 -11.29
N CYS A 305 9.17 1.70 -12.03
CA CYS A 305 8.57 2.63 -12.98
C CYS A 305 8.02 3.88 -12.28
N PHE A 306 7.35 3.74 -11.13
CA PHE A 306 6.90 4.88 -10.34
C PHE A 306 8.08 5.78 -9.94
N LEU A 307 9.19 5.17 -9.53
CA LEU A 307 10.44 5.87 -9.26
C LEU A 307 11.16 6.39 -10.50
N LEU A 308 10.71 6.15 -11.74
CA LEU A 308 11.17 6.91 -12.90
C LEU A 308 10.39 8.21 -13.05
N VAL A 309 9.08 8.16 -12.77
CA VAL A 309 8.13 9.23 -13.02
C VAL A 309 8.10 10.26 -11.89
N HIS A 310 8.16 9.80 -10.64
CA HIS A 310 7.80 10.58 -9.46
C HIS A 310 8.96 10.80 -8.51
N ASP A 311 8.74 11.70 -7.54
CA ASP A 311 9.65 11.92 -6.43
C ASP A 311 9.63 10.73 -5.45
N PRO A 312 10.77 10.24 -4.94
CA PRO A 312 10.80 9.16 -3.95
C PRO A 312 10.04 9.48 -2.65
N MET A 313 9.82 10.76 -2.33
CA MET A 313 9.00 11.19 -1.19
C MET A 313 7.54 10.77 -1.32
N ASN A 314 7.05 10.58 -2.55
CA ASN A 314 5.66 10.23 -2.85
C ASN A 314 5.38 8.72 -2.73
N ILE A 315 6.26 7.96 -2.07
CA ILE A 315 6.11 6.52 -1.86
C ILE A 315 5.91 6.24 -0.38
N GLU A 316 4.83 5.53 -0.07
CA GLU A 316 4.50 5.03 1.27
C GLU A 316 4.64 3.52 1.32
N ILE A 317 5.44 3.02 2.26
CA ILE A 317 5.65 1.60 2.48
C ILE A 317 4.75 1.12 3.61
N CYS A 318 3.78 0.28 3.25
CA CYS A 318 2.88 -0.40 4.16
C CYS A 318 3.46 -1.78 4.48
N ALA A 319 4.29 -1.85 5.51
CA ALA A 319 5.02 -3.05 5.93
C ALA A 319 4.89 -3.36 7.43
N ASP A 320 4.24 -2.50 8.19
CA ASP A 320 4.22 -2.57 9.66
C ASP A 320 3.63 -3.85 10.22
N PRO A 321 2.48 -4.36 9.73
CA PRO A 321 1.93 -5.60 10.25
C PRO A 321 2.76 -6.82 9.82
N PHE A 322 3.56 -6.70 8.76
CA PHE A 322 4.23 -7.82 8.09
C PHE A 322 5.71 -7.97 8.48
N VAL A 323 6.40 -6.90 8.88
CA VAL A 323 7.83 -6.94 9.26
C VAL A 323 7.95 -7.15 10.77
N ARG A 324 8.10 -8.41 11.17
CA ARG A 324 8.31 -8.89 12.53
C ARG A 324 9.73 -9.43 12.67
N GLY A 325 10.13 -9.77 13.90
CA GLY A 325 11.42 -10.44 14.12
C GLY A 325 11.56 -11.75 13.35
N SER A 326 10.47 -12.52 13.20
CA SER A 326 10.41 -13.78 12.46
C SER A 326 10.47 -13.61 10.94
N THR A 327 9.88 -12.55 10.41
CA THR A 327 9.74 -12.33 8.96
C THR A 327 10.79 -11.38 8.38
N LEU A 328 11.43 -10.54 9.19
CA LEU A 328 12.47 -9.61 8.74
C LEU A 328 13.59 -10.30 7.94
N PRO A 329 14.14 -11.47 8.35
CA PRO A 329 15.10 -12.19 7.52
C PRO A 329 14.59 -12.50 6.10
N LEU A 330 13.30 -12.83 5.95
CA LEU A 330 12.68 -13.12 4.66
C LEU A 330 12.65 -11.90 3.75
N TYR A 331 12.42 -10.70 4.28
CA TYR A 331 12.54 -9.46 3.50
C TYR A 331 13.98 -9.20 3.06
N LEU A 332 14.93 -9.36 3.98
CA LEU A 332 16.35 -9.13 3.69
C LEU A 332 16.84 -10.09 2.61
N ASP A 333 16.41 -11.35 2.66
CA ASP A 333 16.74 -12.36 1.66
C ASP A 333 16.03 -12.09 0.32
N ALA A 334 14.74 -11.75 0.34
CA ALA A 334 13.98 -11.44 -0.87
C ALA A 334 14.58 -10.24 -1.63
N ILE A 335 14.97 -9.18 -0.92
CA ILE A 335 15.61 -8.00 -1.51
C ILE A 335 17.06 -8.32 -1.89
N GLY A 336 17.85 -8.89 -0.98
CA GLY A 336 19.28 -9.16 -1.22
C GLY A 336 19.54 -10.11 -2.39
N ASN A 337 18.69 -11.11 -2.54
CA ASN A 337 18.77 -12.12 -3.60
C ASN A 337 17.86 -11.83 -4.79
N PHE A 338 17.22 -10.64 -4.85
CA PHE A 338 16.33 -10.29 -5.95
C PHE A 338 17.01 -10.49 -7.31
N LYS A 339 16.28 -11.17 -8.20
CA LYS A 339 16.61 -11.42 -9.60
C LYS A 339 15.35 -11.32 -10.46
N LEU A 340 15.40 -10.52 -11.52
CA LEU A 340 14.27 -10.29 -12.43
C LEU A 340 13.79 -11.61 -13.05
N SER A 341 14.74 -12.45 -13.46
CA SER A 341 14.49 -13.77 -14.05
C SER A 341 13.78 -14.75 -13.11
N SER A 342 13.87 -14.52 -11.79
CA SER A 342 13.25 -15.38 -10.78
C SER A 342 11.86 -14.92 -10.36
N CYS A 343 11.41 -13.76 -10.85
CA CYS A 343 10.07 -13.26 -10.55
C CYS A 343 8.97 -14.08 -11.23
N GLN A 344 7.83 -14.15 -10.56
CA GLN A 344 6.62 -14.82 -10.99
C GLN A 344 5.67 -13.82 -11.65
N CYS A 345 5.02 -14.26 -12.71
CA CYS A 345 3.88 -13.58 -13.31
C CYS A 345 2.60 -14.34 -12.99
N TYR A 346 1.48 -13.63 -12.87
CA TYR A 346 0.19 -14.32 -12.80
C TYR A 346 -0.16 -14.96 -14.16
N ARG A 347 0.10 -14.23 -15.25
CA ARG A 347 0.06 -14.73 -16.62
C ARG A 347 1.47 -14.74 -17.17
N GLU A 348 1.97 -15.90 -17.57
CA GLU A 348 3.34 -16.04 -18.06
C GLU A 348 3.59 -15.24 -19.36
N GLU A 349 2.54 -15.01 -20.15
CA GLU A 349 2.55 -14.14 -21.34
C GLU A 349 3.00 -12.71 -21.02
N ASP A 350 2.68 -12.20 -19.82
CA ASP A 350 3.05 -10.84 -19.39
C ASP A 350 4.56 -10.70 -19.17
N ARG A 351 5.29 -11.82 -18.97
CA ARG A 351 6.73 -11.78 -18.71
C ARG A 351 7.47 -11.07 -19.82
N GLN A 352 7.21 -11.44 -21.08
CA GLN A 352 7.92 -10.84 -22.21
C GLN A 352 7.63 -9.34 -22.30
N ILE A 353 6.36 -8.94 -22.12
CA ILE A 353 5.95 -7.52 -22.10
C ILE A 353 6.76 -6.74 -21.04
N LEU A 354 6.88 -7.28 -19.84
CA LEU A 354 7.63 -6.64 -18.75
C LEU A 354 9.14 -6.63 -18.99
N HIS A 355 9.71 -7.68 -19.59
CA HIS A 355 11.12 -7.69 -19.99
C HIS A 355 11.42 -6.67 -21.09
N ASP A 356 10.53 -6.52 -22.07
CA ASP A 356 10.66 -5.52 -23.14
C ASP A 356 10.56 -4.11 -22.56
N LYS A 357 9.62 -3.88 -21.63
CA LYS A 357 9.51 -2.62 -20.89
C LYS A 357 10.76 -2.33 -20.06
N VAL A 358 11.30 -3.30 -19.32
CA VAL A 358 12.57 -3.12 -18.58
C VAL A 358 13.70 -2.76 -19.56
N SER A 359 13.80 -3.43 -20.71
CA SER A 359 14.82 -3.15 -21.72
C SER A 359 14.66 -1.76 -22.36
N THR A 360 13.42 -1.27 -22.44
CA THR A 360 13.10 0.06 -22.98
C THR A 360 13.50 1.16 -21.99
N TYR A 361 13.11 1.03 -20.72
CA TYR A 361 13.27 2.10 -19.72
C TYR A 361 14.62 2.09 -18.98
N TYR A 362 15.34 0.97 -18.99
CA TYR A 362 16.57 0.78 -18.23
C TYR A 362 17.71 0.32 -19.14
N LYS A 363 18.94 0.69 -18.79
CA LYS A 363 20.14 0.38 -19.58
C LYS A 363 20.46 -1.12 -19.62
N SER A 364 20.09 -1.87 -18.58
CA SER A 364 20.28 -3.32 -18.49
C SER A 364 19.42 -3.91 -17.37
N THR A 365 19.18 -5.22 -17.42
CA THR A 365 18.52 -5.96 -16.33
C THR A 365 19.30 -5.84 -15.02
N GLU A 366 20.63 -5.89 -15.05
CA GLU A 366 21.47 -5.80 -13.86
C GLU A 366 21.34 -4.43 -13.18
N LEU A 367 21.27 -3.35 -13.96
CA LEU A 367 21.07 -2.01 -13.42
C LEU A 367 19.65 -1.80 -12.90
N PHE A 368 18.63 -2.40 -13.53
CA PHE A 368 17.27 -2.45 -12.99
C PHE A 368 17.25 -3.16 -11.62
N GLU A 369 17.86 -4.34 -11.51
CA GLU A 369 17.95 -5.10 -10.26
C GLU A 369 18.67 -4.30 -9.17
N LYS A 370 19.81 -3.67 -9.52
CA LYS A 370 20.57 -2.82 -8.61
C LYS A 370 19.73 -1.64 -8.10
N PHE A 371 19.00 -0.97 -8.99
CA PHE A 371 18.13 0.16 -8.65
C PHE A 371 16.98 -0.26 -7.72
N LEU A 372 16.31 -1.37 -8.03
CA LEU A 372 15.24 -1.89 -7.18
C LEU A 372 15.75 -2.22 -5.77
N LYS A 373 16.87 -2.95 -5.65
CA LYS A 373 17.46 -3.30 -4.35
C LYS A 373 17.83 -2.04 -3.56
N PHE A 374 18.48 -1.07 -4.21
CA PHE A 374 18.88 0.17 -3.58
C PHE A 374 17.67 0.92 -3.01
N THR A 375 16.63 1.10 -3.83
CA THR A 375 15.45 1.87 -3.45
C THR A 375 14.58 1.15 -2.43
N ALA A 376 14.46 -0.18 -2.51
CA ALA A 376 13.84 -0.99 -1.48
C ALA A 376 14.51 -0.79 -0.12
N ILE A 377 15.83 -0.94 -0.03
CA ILE A 377 16.56 -0.78 1.25
C ILE A 377 16.37 0.63 1.81
N ALA A 378 16.46 1.67 0.97
CA ALA A 378 16.27 3.06 1.39
C ALA A 378 14.86 3.31 1.95
N LEU A 379 13.82 2.87 1.23
CA LEU A 379 12.42 3.10 1.61
C LEU A 379 11.99 2.25 2.83
N PHE A 380 12.50 1.03 2.97
CA PHE A 380 12.31 0.24 4.19
C PHE A 380 13.03 0.84 5.40
N ALA A 381 14.21 1.44 5.22
CA ALA A 381 14.89 2.16 6.29
C ALA A 381 14.06 3.39 6.75
N ARG A 382 13.52 4.19 5.81
CA ARG A 382 12.59 5.29 6.12
C ARG A 382 11.37 4.80 6.90
N CYS A 383 10.67 3.79 6.39
CA CYS A 383 9.51 3.18 7.04
C CYS A 383 9.85 2.70 8.46
N THR A 384 10.98 2.00 8.63
CA THR A 384 11.43 1.51 9.94
C THR A 384 11.72 2.64 10.91
N ALA A 385 12.33 3.74 10.46
CA ALA A 385 12.63 4.91 11.27
C ALA A 385 11.36 5.68 11.69
N GLN A 386 10.33 5.66 10.85
CA GLN A 386 9.02 6.26 11.13
C GLN A 386 8.23 5.50 12.22
N ARG A 387 8.59 4.24 12.53
CA ARG A 387 7.86 3.43 13.54
C ARG A 387 7.96 4.04 14.94
N ARG A 388 6.83 4.02 15.66
CA ARG A 388 6.68 4.45 17.08
C ARG A 388 7.48 3.60 18.09
N SER A 389 8.25 2.60 17.64
CA SER A 389 8.93 1.66 18.53
C SER A 389 10.21 2.24 19.13
N ALA A 390 10.43 2.05 20.44
CA ALA A 390 11.73 2.28 21.10
C ALA A 390 12.88 1.47 20.45
N LYS A 391 12.56 0.39 19.74
CA LYS A 391 13.50 -0.50 19.07
C LYS A 391 13.83 -0.07 17.62
N ALA A 392 13.38 1.10 17.17
CA ALA A 392 13.62 1.55 15.79
C ALA A 392 15.12 1.54 15.42
N VAL A 393 16.00 1.98 16.32
CA VAL A 393 17.46 1.99 16.08
C VAL A 393 18.02 0.60 15.82
N SER A 394 17.69 -0.39 16.66
CA SER A 394 18.16 -1.77 16.43
C SER A 394 17.48 -2.44 15.24
N ALA A 395 16.25 -2.04 14.91
CA ALA A 395 15.54 -2.50 13.72
C ALA A 395 16.13 -1.95 12.40
N LEU A 396 16.93 -0.87 12.44
CA LEU A 396 17.62 -0.33 11.27
C LEU A 396 18.91 -1.06 10.91
N ALA A 397 19.59 -1.67 11.89
CA ALA A 397 20.88 -2.33 11.67
C ALA A 397 20.84 -3.41 10.55
N PRO A 398 19.79 -4.24 10.42
CA PRO A 398 19.73 -5.23 9.33
C PRO A 398 19.64 -4.59 7.94
N TRP A 399 18.99 -3.42 7.80
CA TRP A 399 18.92 -2.68 6.54
C TRP A 399 20.27 -2.07 6.17
N GLN A 400 21.00 -1.50 7.15
CA GLN A 400 22.37 -1.03 6.95
C GLN A 400 23.28 -2.17 6.47
N GLN A 401 23.27 -3.31 7.18
CA GLN A 401 24.09 -4.47 6.82
C GLN A 401 23.72 -5.02 5.44
N LEU A 402 22.44 -4.98 5.06
CA LEU A 402 22.03 -5.35 3.72
C LEU A 402 22.58 -4.37 2.67
N ALA A 403 22.52 -3.06 2.91
CA ALA A 403 23.13 -2.05 2.02
C ALA A 403 24.63 -2.29 1.83
N GLU A 404 25.38 -2.58 2.90
CA GLU A 404 26.80 -2.91 2.84
C GLU A 404 27.06 -4.16 1.99
N ARG A 405 26.31 -5.25 2.25
CA ARG A 405 26.41 -6.51 1.50
C ARG A 405 26.09 -6.36 0.01
N GLN A 406 25.17 -5.47 -0.35
CA GLN A 406 24.82 -5.17 -1.74
C GLN A 406 25.80 -4.18 -2.41
N GLY A 407 26.84 -3.71 -1.70
CA GLY A 407 27.83 -2.79 -2.24
C GLY A 407 27.32 -1.36 -2.35
N PHE A 408 26.44 -0.92 -1.44
CA PHE A 408 25.89 0.44 -1.37
C PHE A 408 26.45 1.22 -0.17
N PRO A 409 27.75 1.56 -0.14
CA PRO A 409 28.38 2.18 1.03
C PRO A 409 27.79 3.55 1.37
N GLY A 410 27.40 4.35 0.37
CA GLY A 410 26.74 5.64 0.59
C GLY A 410 25.39 5.49 1.29
N LEU A 411 24.58 4.52 0.86
CA LEU A 411 23.28 4.21 1.50
C LEU A 411 23.47 3.68 2.92
N ALA A 412 24.42 2.76 3.12
CA ALA A 412 24.74 2.23 4.44
C ALA A 412 25.20 3.32 5.42
N GLY A 413 26.07 4.23 4.96
CA GLY A 413 26.53 5.37 5.74
C GLY A 413 25.38 6.27 6.20
N GLN A 414 24.45 6.58 5.29
CA GLN A 414 23.27 7.38 5.62
C GLN A 414 22.33 6.67 6.61
N ILE A 415 22.09 5.37 6.45
CA ILE A 415 21.29 4.60 7.43
C ILE A 415 21.97 4.61 8.81
N SER A 416 23.29 4.45 8.86
CA SER A 416 24.07 4.52 10.11
C SER A 416 24.00 5.90 10.77
N GLU A 417 24.00 6.98 9.98
CA GLU A 417 23.83 8.34 10.47
C GLU A 417 22.45 8.53 11.09
N MET A 418 21.38 8.13 10.39
CA MET A 418 20.01 8.17 10.91
C MET A 418 19.85 7.39 12.22
N MET A 419 20.52 6.24 12.36
CA MET A 419 20.53 5.47 13.61
C MET A 419 21.09 6.28 14.79
N GLY A 420 22.08 7.16 14.56
CA GLY A 420 22.63 8.06 15.56
C GLY A 420 21.75 9.29 15.84
N LEU A 421 21.01 9.77 14.83
CA LEU A 421 20.13 10.94 14.95
C LEU A 421 18.78 10.62 15.62
N LEU A 422 18.24 9.42 15.43
CA LEU A 422 16.92 9.03 15.95
C LEU A 422 16.74 9.23 17.47
N PRO A 423 17.69 8.82 18.34
CA PRO A 423 17.61 9.11 19.77
C PRO A 423 17.54 10.62 20.05
N VAL A 424 18.35 11.41 19.35
CA VAL A 424 18.41 12.88 19.51
C VAL A 424 17.09 13.53 19.12
N TRP A 425 16.50 13.12 17.99
CA TRP A 425 15.20 13.63 17.55
C TRP A 425 14.10 13.31 18.55
N ARG A 426 14.12 12.10 19.14
CA ARG A 426 13.14 11.69 20.16
C ARG A 426 13.29 12.50 21.45
N GLU A 427 14.52 12.67 21.94
CA GLU A 427 14.79 13.50 23.12
C GLU A 427 14.34 14.94 22.89
N SER A 428 14.66 15.51 21.72
CA SER A 428 14.23 16.86 21.35
C SER A 428 12.71 16.97 21.24
N ALA A 429 12.04 15.98 20.66
CA ALA A 429 10.58 15.97 20.52
C ALA A 429 9.88 15.87 21.89
N VAL A 430 10.42 15.07 22.81
CA VAL A 430 9.93 14.99 24.20
C VAL A 430 10.15 16.29 24.94
N ALA A 431 11.32 16.93 24.80
CA ALA A 431 11.62 18.20 25.45
C ALA A 431 10.71 19.35 24.96
N SER A 432 10.31 19.34 23.68
CA SER A 432 9.43 20.34 23.08
C SER A 432 7.94 20.10 23.32
N ALA A 433 7.54 18.94 23.85
CA ALA A 433 6.13 18.61 24.06
C ALA A 433 5.57 19.35 25.28
N THR A 434 4.87 20.48 25.05
CA THR A 434 4.31 21.33 26.11
C THR A 434 3.01 20.81 26.73
N GLY A 435 2.39 19.76 26.17
CA GLY A 435 1.06 19.27 26.56
C GLY A 435 0.99 17.83 27.06
N GLY A 436 2.13 17.13 27.21
CA GLY A 436 2.15 15.72 27.62
C GLY A 436 1.51 14.72 26.64
N GLY A 437 1.07 15.18 25.47
CA GLY A 437 0.47 14.34 24.43
C GLY A 437 1.54 13.56 23.67
N THR A 438 1.39 12.23 23.61
CA THR A 438 2.28 11.34 22.83
C THR A 438 2.21 11.58 21.31
N SER A 439 1.09 12.13 20.83
CA SER A 439 0.87 12.46 19.42
C SER A 439 1.83 13.55 18.90
N ASP A 440 2.17 14.53 19.74
CA ASP A 440 3.03 15.65 19.35
C ASP A 440 4.48 15.18 19.16
N VAL A 441 4.94 14.30 20.05
CA VAL A 441 6.30 13.72 19.99
C VAL A 441 6.50 12.91 18.71
N GLN A 442 5.55 12.03 18.39
CA GLN A 442 5.69 11.19 17.20
C GLN A 442 5.63 12.03 15.92
N SER A 443 4.72 12.99 15.82
CA SER A 443 4.62 13.87 14.64
C SER A 443 5.91 14.65 14.42
N ALA A 444 6.54 15.15 15.50
CA ALA A 444 7.83 15.82 15.42
C ALA A 444 8.96 14.89 14.93
N VAL A 445 9.02 13.64 15.42
CA VAL A 445 10.03 12.66 14.94
C VAL A 445 9.79 12.29 13.49
N LEU A 446 8.53 12.06 13.08
CA LEU A 446 8.18 11.76 11.69
C LEU A 446 8.64 12.87 10.76
N HIS A 447 8.39 14.12 11.13
CA HIS A 447 8.85 15.28 10.36
C HIS A 447 10.38 15.31 10.20
N GLN A 448 11.14 15.05 11.28
CA GLN A 448 12.60 14.98 11.20
C GLN A 448 13.10 13.84 10.28
N VAL A 449 12.45 12.67 10.33
CA VAL A 449 12.78 11.55 9.44
C VAL A 449 12.48 11.91 7.98
N GLU A 450 11.36 12.57 7.71
CA GLU A 450 10.98 12.99 6.35
C GLU A 450 11.96 14.04 5.80
N THR A 451 12.29 15.06 6.58
CA THR A 451 13.29 16.08 6.19
C THR A 451 14.64 15.44 5.92
N TRP A 452 15.13 14.57 6.81
CA TRP A 452 16.39 13.87 6.59
C TRP A 452 16.34 13.00 5.33
N PHE A 453 15.24 12.29 5.08
CA PHE A 453 15.13 11.44 3.90
C PHE A 453 15.14 12.27 2.62
N GLU A 454 14.43 13.39 2.60
CA GLU A 454 14.41 14.35 1.49
C GLU A 454 15.82 14.92 1.23
N GLU A 455 16.54 15.34 2.27
CA GLU A 455 17.85 15.97 2.11
C GLU A 455 18.97 14.98 1.78
N GLN A 456 18.94 13.78 2.36
CA GLN A 456 20.06 12.85 2.31
C GLN A 456 19.81 11.63 1.41
N MET A 457 18.60 11.08 1.40
CA MET A 457 18.30 9.84 0.67
C MET A 457 17.78 10.09 -0.74
N VAL A 458 16.92 11.08 -0.95
CA VAL A 458 16.37 11.40 -2.28
C VAL A 458 17.50 11.68 -3.29
N PRO A 459 18.55 12.49 -3.01
CA PRO A 459 19.63 12.71 -3.97
C PRO A 459 20.35 11.41 -4.39
N LEU A 460 20.54 10.48 -3.45
CA LEU A 460 21.16 9.19 -3.74
C LEU A 460 20.26 8.31 -4.62
N ILE A 461 18.95 8.30 -4.36
CA ILE A 461 17.96 7.60 -5.19
C ILE A 461 17.92 8.20 -6.61
N LEU A 462 17.91 9.53 -6.74
CA LEU A 462 17.93 10.21 -8.04
C LEU A 462 19.23 9.95 -8.81
N LEU A 463 20.36 9.86 -8.12
CA LEU A 463 21.62 9.45 -8.73
C LEU A 463 21.53 8.01 -9.26
N MET A 464 21.02 7.06 -8.46
CA MET A 464 20.84 5.67 -8.89
C MET A 464 19.82 5.55 -10.04
N ARG A 465 18.77 6.38 -10.04
CA ARG A 465 17.80 6.48 -11.15
C ARG A 465 18.50 6.86 -12.44
N LYS A 466 19.35 7.89 -12.43
CA LYS A 466 20.13 8.33 -13.60
C LYS A 466 21.14 7.27 -14.08
N GLU A 467 21.74 6.53 -13.14
CA GLU A 467 22.62 5.40 -13.48
C GLU A 467 21.84 4.29 -14.18
N ALA A 468 20.67 3.91 -13.67
CA ALA A 468 19.93 2.75 -14.15
C ALA A 468 19.06 3.00 -15.37
N ALA A 469 18.39 4.15 -15.44
CA ALA A 469 17.48 4.49 -16.54
C ALA A 469 18.23 4.73 -17.85
N SER A 470 17.65 4.28 -18.97
CA SER A 470 18.15 4.61 -20.31
C SER A 470 17.81 6.06 -20.65
N GLU A 471 18.59 6.69 -21.56
CA GLU A 471 18.30 8.05 -22.02
C GLU A 471 16.94 8.11 -22.75
N GLU A 472 16.66 7.10 -23.57
CA GLU A 472 15.37 6.93 -24.25
C GLU A 472 14.22 6.73 -23.25
N GLY A 473 14.40 5.91 -22.21
CA GLY A 473 13.42 5.72 -21.15
C GLY A 473 13.08 7.01 -20.41
N LEU A 474 14.10 7.78 -20.02
CA LEU A 474 13.90 9.09 -19.39
C LEU A 474 13.18 10.07 -20.31
N LYS A 475 13.56 10.10 -21.60
CA LYS A 475 12.88 10.93 -22.61
C LYS A 475 11.42 10.51 -22.75
N ASN A 476 11.12 9.22 -22.85
CA ASN A 476 9.75 8.71 -22.98
C ASN A 476 8.89 9.11 -21.77
N ILE A 477 9.43 9.01 -20.55
CA ILE A 477 8.71 9.47 -19.35
C ILE A 477 8.48 10.99 -19.38
N GLN A 478 9.46 11.77 -19.82
CA GLN A 478 9.31 13.22 -19.95
C GLN A 478 8.21 13.58 -20.96
N ASP A 479 8.23 12.96 -22.14
CA ASP A 479 7.22 13.15 -23.18
C ASP A 479 5.79 12.81 -22.67
N LEU A 480 5.67 11.74 -21.88
CA LEU A 480 4.39 11.37 -21.24
C LEU A 480 3.92 12.41 -20.22
N ARG A 481 4.82 12.96 -19.40
CA ARG A 481 4.47 14.00 -18.41
C ARG A 481 4.03 15.29 -19.08
N GLU A 482 4.73 15.70 -20.14
CA GLU A 482 4.36 16.86 -20.95
C GLU A 482 2.98 16.65 -21.59
N ALA A 483 2.77 15.50 -22.23
CA ALA A 483 1.48 15.12 -22.78
C ALA A 483 0.35 15.09 -21.73
N ALA A 484 0.62 14.55 -20.54
CA ALA A 484 -0.34 14.54 -19.43
C ALA A 484 -0.73 15.97 -19.04
N SER A 485 0.24 16.87 -18.89
CA SER A 485 0.00 18.27 -18.53
C SER A 485 -0.83 19.05 -19.57
N GLU A 486 -0.75 18.68 -20.86
CA GLU A 486 -1.59 19.27 -21.91
C GLU A 486 -3.05 18.75 -21.88
N VAL A 487 -3.21 17.49 -21.48
CA VAL A 487 -4.48 16.76 -21.50
C VAL A 487 -5.28 17.00 -20.22
N THR A 488 -4.61 17.17 -19.08
CA THR A 488 -5.25 17.38 -17.77
C THR A 488 -5.33 18.86 -17.42
N VAL A 489 -6.53 19.34 -17.10
CA VAL A 489 -6.74 20.67 -16.50
C VAL A 489 -6.56 20.55 -14.99
N LEU A 490 -5.67 21.38 -14.43
CA LEU A 490 -5.28 21.32 -13.02
C LEU A 490 -6.44 21.60 -12.05
N ASP A 491 -6.26 21.03 -10.87
CA ASP A 491 -7.21 20.78 -9.79
C ASP A 491 -8.17 21.95 -9.53
N PHE A 492 -9.47 21.62 -9.43
CA PHE A 492 -10.36 22.39 -8.58
C PHE A 492 -9.83 22.21 -7.15
N GLU A 493 -9.15 23.20 -6.59
CA GLU A 493 -8.94 23.26 -5.15
C GLU A 493 -10.34 23.25 -4.52
N TYR A 494 -10.75 22.06 -4.07
CA TYR A 494 -12.06 21.77 -3.48
C TYR A 494 -12.11 22.45 -2.11
N GLY A 495 -12.27 23.77 -2.14
CA GLY A 495 -12.08 24.66 -1.01
C GLY A 495 -13.12 25.78 -0.96
N ALA A 496 -14.36 25.51 -1.40
CA ALA A 496 -15.61 26.08 -0.89
C ALA A 496 -16.78 25.85 -1.87
N CYS A 497 -17.87 25.25 -1.39
CA CYS A 497 -19.24 25.50 -1.88
C CYS A 497 -19.68 25.02 -3.29
N LEU A 498 -19.52 23.74 -3.65
CA LEU A 498 -20.24 23.19 -4.81
C LEU A 498 -21.09 21.94 -4.54
N HIS A 499 -21.42 21.64 -3.28
CA HIS A 499 -22.15 20.42 -2.96
C HIS A 499 -23.69 20.48 -3.13
N GLU A 500 -24.29 21.59 -3.58
CA GLU A 500 -25.77 21.68 -3.58
C GLU A 500 -26.47 22.04 -4.91
N GLU A 501 -25.82 22.46 -6.00
CA GLU A 501 -26.59 22.93 -7.18
C GLU A 501 -26.29 22.29 -8.54
N VAL A 502 -25.38 21.30 -8.66
CA VAL A 502 -25.15 20.65 -9.96
C VAL A 502 -25.02 19.12 -9.82
N ILE A 503 -26.15 18.45 -9.57
CA ILE A 503 -26.44 17.08 -10.02
C ILE A 503 -27.88 17.04 -10.52
#